data_AF-A0A7K2NL96-F1
#
_entry.id   AF-A0A7K2NL96-F1
#
_cell.length_a   1.000
_cell.length_b   1.000
_cell.length_c   1.000
_cell.angle_alpha   90.00
_cell.angle_beta   90.00
_cell.angle_gamma   90.00
#
_symmetry.space_group_name_H-M   'P 1'
#
loop_
_entity.id
_entity.type
_entity.pdbx_description
1 polymer ?
#
loop_
_entity_poly.entity_id
_entity_poly.type
_entity_poly.pdbx_seq_one_letter_code
_entity_poly.pdbx_strand_id
1 'polypeptide(L)' 'VLAAMKELGYRPNSAARALKRGEFRTIGVITFTLATTGNVRTLEAIATSAASEGYAVTLLPVAVPTQDEV' A
#
# COMPACT_ATOMS: atom_id res chain seq x y z
N VAL A 1 27.13 -8.20 -10.21
CA VAL A 1 26.44 -7.45 -9.12
C VAL A 1 25.23 -8.19 -8.56
N LEU A 2 24.24 -8.62 -9.37
CA LEU A 2 23.04 -9.32 -8.87
C LEU A 2 23.33 -10.59 -8.05
N ALA A 3 24.33 -11.38 -8.45
CA ALA A 3 24.77 -12.57 -7.68
C ALA A 3 25.26 -12.20 -6.27
N ALA A 4 26.13 -11.19 -6.15
CA ALA A 4 26.61 -10.69 -4.86
C ALA A 4 25.48 -10.05 -4.02
N MET A 5 24.53 -9.35 -4.65
CA MET A 5 23.35 -8.82 -3.95
C MET A 5 22.49 -9.94 -3.38
N LYS A 6 22.32 -11.04 -4.11
CA LYS A 6 21.57 -12.22 -3.65
C LYS A 6 22.30 -12.92 -2.50
N GLU A 7 23.62 -13.10 -2.63
CA GLU A 7 24.48 -13.71 -1.60
C GLU A 7 24.43 -12.92 -0.28
N LEU A 8 24.44 -11.60 -0.35
CA LEU A 8 24.36 -10.70 0.80
C LEU A 8 22.92 -10.48 1.32
N GLY A 9 21.91 -11.08 0.68
CA GLY A 9 20.50 -10.87 1.05
C GLY A 9 20.02 -9.43 0.88
N TYR A 10 20.66 -8.65 0.00
CA TYR A 10 20.35 -7.25 -0.19
C TYR A 10 18.92 -7.08 -0.71
N ARG A 11 18.09 -6.35 0.06
CA ARG A 11 16.73 -5.96 -0.28
C ARG A 11 16.70 -4.44 -0.50
N PRO A 12 16.42 -3.95 -1.71
CA PRO A 12 16.35 -2.52 -1.96
C PRO A 12 15.28 -1.84 -1.09
N ASN A 13 15.67 -0.79 -0.37
CA ASN A 13 14.72 0.00 0.43
C ASN A 13 13.87 0.90 -0.50
N SER A 14 12.57 0.61 -0.59
CA SER A 14 11.62 1.39 -1.40
C SER A 14 11.42 2.80 -0.85
N ALA A 15 11.27 2.95 0.47
CA ALA A 15 11.07 4.25 1.13
C ALA A 15 12.27 5.19 0.91
N ALA A 16 13.50 4.69 1.04
CA ALA A 16 14.70 5.49 0.78
C ALA A 16 14.79 5.95 -0.69
N ARG A 17 14.39 5.09 -1.64
CA ARG A 17 14.35 5.44 -3.07
C ARG A 17 13.26 6.45 -3.39
N ALA A 18 12.12 6.38 -2.72
CA ALA A 18 11.04 7.35 -2.84
C ALA A 18 11.47 8.71 -2.28
N LEU A 19 12.10 8.73 -1.10
CA LEU A 19 12.67 9.95 -0.49
C LEU A 19 13.70 10.62 -1.40
N LYS A 20 14.63 9.84 -1.98
CA LYS A 20 15.63 10.37 -2.92
C LYS A 20 15.00 10.97 -4.19
N ARG A 21 13.89 10.40 -4.67
CA ARG A 21 13.21 10.86 -5.89
C ARG A 21 12.18 11.98 -5.64
N GLY A 22 11.77 12.19 -4.39
CA GLY A 22 10.69 13.11 -4.04
C GLY A 22 9.30 12.61 -4.46
N GLU A 23 9.17 11.36 -4.88
CA GLU A 23 7.91 10.77 -5.34
C GLU A 23 7.62 9.49 -4.55
N PHE A 24 6.52 9.51 -3.79
CA PHE A 24 5.99 8.36 -3.07
C PHE A 24 4.79 7.79 -3.84
N ARG A 25 5.03 6.73 -4.62
CA ARG A 25 3.99 5.99 -5.36
C ARG A 25 3.23 5.07 -4.40
N THR A 26 2.46 5.63 -3.47
CA THR A 26 1.70 4.86 -2.48
C THR A 26 0.30 5.44 -2.29
N ILE A 27 -0.71 4.57 -2.31
CA ILE A 27 -2.12 4.89 -2.06
C ILE A 27 -2.49 4.38 -0.67
N GLY A 28 -3.06 5.26 0.17
CA GLY A 28 -3.64 4.88 1.46
C GLY A 28 -5.12 4.55 1.29
N VAL A 29 -5.57 3.39 1.79
CA VAL A 29 -6.97 2.99 1.79
C VAL A 29 -7.44 2.87 3.24
N ILE A 30 -8.46 3.66 3.60
CA ILE A 30 -9.05 3.66 4.93
C ILE A 30 -10.38 2.93 4.88
N THR A 31 -10.57 1.90 5.71
CA THR A 31 -11.83 1.13 5.75
C THR A 31 -12.26 0.87 7.19
N PHE A 32 -13.57 0.77 7.43
CA PHE A 32 -14.10 0.57 8.78
C PHE A 32 -14.22 -0.89 9.21
N THR A 33 -14.31 -1.81 8.25
CA THR A 33 -14.36 -3.25 8.52
C THR A 33 -13.90 -4.06 7.32
N LEU A 34 -13.15 -5.13 7.59
CA LEU A 34 -12.78 -6.15 6.59
C LEU A 34 -13.66 -7.40 6.69
N ALA A 35 -14.54 -7.48 7.70
CA ALA A 35 -15.31 -8.69 7.99
C ALA A 35 -16.38 -8.99 6.93
N THR A 36 -16.70 -8.02 6.07
CA THR A 36 -17.67 -8.20 4.98
C THR A 36 -16.96 -8.55 3.68
N THR A 37 -17.46 -9.57 2.97
CA THR A 37 -16.92 -10.04 1.69
C THR A 37 -16.83 -8.93 0.63
N GLY A 38 -17.72 -7.94 0.69
CA GLY A 38 -17.72 -6.79 -0.22
C GLY A 38 -16.50 -5.89 -0.06
N ASN A 39 -16.13 -5.54 1.18
CA ASN A 39 -15.01 -4.63 1.44
C ASN A 39 -13.67 -5.24 1.03
N VAL A 40 -13.51 -6.56 1.20
CA VAL A 40 -12.31 -7.29 0.75
C VAL A 40 -12.21 -7.26 -0.78
N ARG A 41 -13.30 -7.49 -1.51
CA ARG A 41 -13.30 -7.44 -2.98
C ARG A 41 -12.97 -6.04 -3.51
N THR A 42 -13.50 -4.99 -2.88
CA THR A 42 -13.17 -3.62 -3.24
C THR A 42 -11.68 -3.31 -2.99
N LEU A 43 -11.15 -3.73 -1.84
CA LEU A 43 -9.72 -3.56 -1.54
C LEU A 43 -8.84 -4.33 -2.53
N GLU A 44 -9.22 -5.55 -2.90
CA GLU A 44 -8.51 -6.37 -3.88
C GLU A 44 -8.50 -5.70 -5.27
N ALA A 45 -9.62 -5.13 -5.71
CA ALA A 45 -9.69 -4.38 -6.96
C ALA A 45 -8.79 -3.14 -6.93
N ILE A 46 -8.80 -2.39 -5.83
CA ILE A 46 -7.90 -1.24 -5.63
C ILE A 46 -6.44 -1.68 -5.67
N ALA A 47 -6.08 -2.72 -4.92
CA ALA A 47 -4.71 -3.22 -4.84
C ALA A 47 -4.20 -3.71 -6.20
N THR A 48 -5.04 -4.42 -6.95
CA THR A 48 -4.70 -4.92 -8.29
C THR A 48 -4.46 -3.77 -9.27
N SER A 49 -5.35 -2.77 -9.29
CA SER A 49 -5.22 -1.61 -10.17
C SER A 49 -4.05 -0.70 -9.78
N ALA A 50 -3.81 -0.49 -8.49
CA ALA A 50 -2.65 0.26 -8.00
C ALA A 50 -1.34 -0.44 -8.38
N ALA A 51 -1.27 -1.77 -8.24
CA ALA A 51 -0.10 -2.55 -8.59
C ALA A 51 0.21 -2.52 -10.10
N SER A 52 -0.80 -2.55 -10.97
CA SER A 52 -0.59 -2.42 -12.43
C SER A 52 0.03 -1.08 -12.81
N GLU A 53 -0.23 -0.04 -12.03
CA GLU A 53 0.33 1.31 -12.18
C GLU A 53 1.62 1.50 -11.35
N GLY A 54 2.13 0.46 -10.67
CA GLY A 54 3.34 0.53 -9.87
C GLY A 54 3.22 1.35 -8.58
N TYR A 55 2.01 1.48 -8.04
CA TYR A 55 1.74 2.03 -6.71
C TYR A 55 1.69 0.92 -5.66
N ALA A 56 2.24 1.21 -4.47
CA ALA A 56 1.99 0.40 -3.28
C ALA A 56 0.66 0.79 -2.65
N VAL A 57 0.00 -0.13 -1.94
CA VAL A 57 -1.22 0.14 -1.18
C VAL A 57 -0.97 -0.08 0.30
N THR A 58 -1.32 0.91 1.13
CA THR A 58 -1.31 0.81 2.60
C THR A 58 -2.74 0.82 3.10
N LEU A 59 -3.14 -0.23 3.80
CA LEU A 59 -4.47 -0.34 4.39
C LEU A 59 -4.46 0.18 5.83
N LEU A 60 -5.41 1.04 6.16
CA LEU A 60 -5.63 1.56 7.50
C LEU A 60 -7.05 1.22 7.95
N PRO A 61 -7.26 0.14 8.72
CA PRO A 61 -8.55 -0.14 9.31
C PRO A 61 -8.83 0.85 10.45
N VAL A 62 -9.99 1.48 10.45
CA VAL A 62 -10.42 2.44 11.48
C VAL A 62 -11.65 1.90 12.20
N ALA A 63 -11.62 1.86 13.52
CA ALA A 63 -12.70 1.25 14.31
C ALA A 63 -13.96 2.13 14.47
N VAL A 64 -13.85 3.45 14.27
CA VAL A 64 -14.93 4.41 14.55
C VAL A 64 -15.01 5.46 13.43
N PRO A 65 -16.19 5.71 12.83
CA PRO A 65 -16.38 6.79 11.86
C PRO A 65 -16.14 8.16 12.52
N THR A 66 -15.35 9.02 11.88
CA THR A 66 -15.24 10.44 12.24
C THR A 66 -16.28 11.28 11.48
N GLN A 67 -17.51 10.78 11.33
CA GLN A 67 -18.57 11.62 10.77
C GLN A 67 -18.94 12.67 11.83
N ASP A 68 -18.46 13.90 11.63
CA ASP A 68 -19.17 15.07 12.13
C ASP A 68 -20.51 15.12 11.38
N GLU A 69 -21.60 14.95 12.14
CA GLU A 69 -22.95 15.23 11.66
C GLU A 69 -23.01 16.71 11.24
N VAL A 70 -23.31 16.96 9.96
CA VAL A 70 -23.67 18.30 9.45
C VAL A 70 -25.16 18.41 9.23
#